data_AF-A0A2S8PEM2-F1
#
_entry.id   AF-A0A2S8PEM2-F1
#
_cell.length_a   1.000
_cell.length_b   1.000
_cell.length_c   1.000
_cell.angle_alpha   90.00
_cell.angle_beta   90.00
_cell.angle_gamma   90.00
#
_symmetry.space_group_name_H-M   'P 1'
#
loop_
_entity.id
_entity.type
_entity.pdbx_description
1 polymer ?
#
loop_
_entity_poly.entity_id
_entity_poly.type
_entity_poly.pdbx_seq_one_letter_code
_entity_poly.pdbx_strand_id
1 'polypeptide(L)'
;MMGAALFAVMAAAVWRSGLYFSTDLYPVWLGFGLFCAGAGGWGLYRFSRGQTAERRLINRMAEASPLAGWVLCSPFLMMLLYAVHGAIGSVSVLGDGNQALRWALYGSFVVLAWLQGSDKRGRLVLAAVWHMTGGLLAMTALLPVYGWFPLPYAIAYTADPEVSATGARLAGMLQYPNTFGAVMALFLLERLFALGQLLQRQPAAPPGRVLLGSLPLLPYAAALLLSESRGAWLAAGAACAAGLLMERRRMAAPL
;
A
#
# COMPACT_ATOMS: atom_id res chain seq x y z
N MET A 1 -17.41 0.98 1.16
CA MET A 1 -17.72 -0.01 0.12
C MET A 1 -16.48 -0.33 -0.72
N MET A 2 -15.81 0.64 -1.35
CA MET A 2 -14.60 0.40 -2.16
C MET A 2 -13.46 -0.32 -1.42
N GLY A 3 -13.06 0.16 -0.24
CA GLY A 3 -11.98 -0.49 0.53
C GLY A 3 -12.27 -1.95 0.92
N ALA A 4 -13.53 -2.28 1.19
CA ALA A 4 -13.95 -3.65 1.51
C ALA A 4 -13.98 -4.54 0.26
N ALA A 5 -14.40 -4.01 -0.89
CA ALA A 5 -14.36 -4.72 -2.16
C ALA A 5 -12.92 -5.00 -2.62
N LEU A 6 -12.03 -4.01 -2.53
CA LEU A 6 -10.60 -4.20 -2.82
C LEU A 6 -9.95 -5.20 -1.88
N PHE A 7 -10.23 -5.12 -0.58
CA PHE A 7 -9.73 -6.10 0.38
C PHE A 7 -10.27 -7.51 0.10
N ALA A 8 -11.57 -7.66 -0.20
CA ALA A 8 -12.17 -8.95 -0.51
C ALA A 8 -11.60 -9.56 -1.79
N VAL A 9 -11.41 -8.74 -2.82
CA VAL A 9 -10.83 -9.18 -4.10
C VAL A 9 -9.35 -9.54 -3.92
N MET A 10 -8.60 -8.76 -3.13
CA MET A 10 -7.22 -9.07 -2.78
C MET A 10 -7.14 -10.36 -1.95
N ALA A 11 -8.00 -10.53 -0.95
CA ALA A 11 -8.09 -11.73 -0.12
C ALA A 11 -8.48 -12.97 -0.95
N ALA A 12 -9.35 -12.83 -1.95
CA ALA A 12 -9.73 -13.91 -2.85
C ALA A 12 -8.59 -14.32 -3.80
N ALA A 13 -7.86 -13.36 -4.37
CA ALA A 13 -6.67 -13.63 -5.16
C ALA A 13 -5.57 -14.29 -4.31
N VAL A 14 -5.39 -13.78 -3.10
CA VAL A 14 -4.52 -14.31 -2.04
C VAL A 14 -4.85 -15.78 -1.71
N TRP A 15 -6.14 -16.12 -1.56
CA TRP A 15 -6.59 -17.46 -1.18
C TRP A 15 -6.31 -18.51 -2.26
N ARG A 16 -6.34 -18.11 -3.54
CA ARG A 16 -6.25 -19.07 -4.65
C ARG A 16 -4.82 -19.55 -4.90
N SER A 17 -3.85 -18.64 -4.85
CA SER A 17 -2.51 -18.92 -5.36
C SER A 17 -1.43 -17.99 -4.80
N GLY A 18 -1.75 -17.10 -3.85
CA GLY A 18 -0.88 -15.98 -3.50
C GLY A 18 -0.81 -14.91 -4.60
N LEU A 19 -0.11 -13.79 -4.38
CA LEU A 19 0.05 -12.72 -5.39
C LEU A 19 1.18 -13.03 -6.39
N TYR A 20 1.42 -14.32 -6.66
CA TYR A 20 2.60 -14.81 -7.37
C TYR A 20 2.47 -14.69 -8.89
N PHE A 21 1.26 -14.90 -9.42
CA PHE A 21 1.02 -14.88 -10.85
C PHE A 21 0.20 -13.66 -11.26
N SER A 22 0.64 -12.97 -12.32
CA SER A 22 -0.10 -11.88 -12.94
C SER A 22 -1.47 -12.33 -13.45
N THR A 23 -1.61 -13.62 -13.81
CA THR A 23 -2.87 -14.23 -14.24
C THR A 23 -3.96 -14.14 -13.19
N ASP A 24 -3.61 -14.27 -11.92
CA ASP A 24 -4.55 -14.18 -10.80
C ASP A 24 -4.91 -12.73 -10.45
N LEU A 25 -4.09 -11.77 -10.89
CA LEU A 25 -4.33 -10.34 -10.71
C LEU A 25 -5.21 -9.75 -11.82
N TYR A 26 -5.32 -10.37 -13.00
CA TYR A 26 -6.16 -9.83 -14.09
C TYR A 26 -7.64 -9.66 -13.72
N PRO A 27 -8.32 -10.63 -13.06
CA PRO A 27 -9.71 -10.43 -12.64
C PRO A 27 -9.85 -9.27 -11.65
N VAL A 28 -8.86 -9.09 -10.77
CA VAL A 28 -8.80 -7.98 -9.82
C VAL A 28 -8.67 -6.64 -10.56
N TRP A 29 -7.74 -6.56 -11.52
CA TRP A 29 -7.51 -5.36 -12.31
C TRP A 29 -8.69 -5.03 -13.20
N LEU A 30 -9.32 -6.03 -13.83
CA LEU A 30 -10.53 -5.86 -14.65
C LEU A 30 -11.72 -5.41 -13.80
N GLY A 31 -11.99 -6.10 -12.69
CA GLY A 31 -13.11 -5.76 -11.81
C GLY A 31 -12.95 -4.36 -11.21
N PHE A 32 -11.75 -4.03 -10.74
CA PHE A 32 -11.48 -2.71 -10.20
C PHE A 32 -11.44 -1.63 -11.30
N GLY A 33 -10.93 -1.94 -12.48
CA GLY A 33 -10.93 -1.04 -13.64
C GLY A 33 -12.35 -0.71 -14.11
N LEU A 34 -13.23 -1.70 -14.21
CA LEU A 34 -14.65 -1.52 -14.52
C LEU A 34 -15.35 -0.68 -13.45
N PHE A 35 -15.04 -0.90 -12.17
CA PHE A 35 -15.56 -0.08 -11.07
C PHE A 35 -15.09 1.38 -11.19
N CYS A 36 -13.81 1.62 -11.46
CA CYS A 36 -13.27 2.96 -11.66
C CYS A 36 -13.88 3.65 -12.89
N ALA A 37 -14.04 2.92 -14.00
CA ALA A 37 -14.68 3.45 -15.21
C ALA A 37 -16.16 3.81 -14.96
N GLY A 38 -16.90 2.97 -14.23
CA GLY A 38 -18.27 3.26 -13.84
C GLY A 38 -18.37 4.47 -12.90
N ALA A 39 -17.50 4.55 -11.89
CA ALA A 39 -17.46 5.69 -10.97
C ALA A 39 -17.04 7.00 -11.66
N GLY A 40 -16.05 6.94 -12.55
CA GLY A 40 -15.58 8.08 -13.34
C GLY A 40 -16.62 8.56 -14.35
N GLY A 41 -17.26 7.62 -15.08
CA GLY A 41 -18.35 7.93 -16.00
C GLY A 41 -19.57 8.53 -15.30
N TRP A 42 -19.91 8.03 -14.11
CA TRP A 42 -20.97 8.61 -13.28
C TRP A 42 -20.61 10.01 -12.77
N GLY A 43 -19.33 10.27 -12.44
CA GLY A 43 -18.81 11.60 -12.15
C GLY A 43 -19.00 12.55 -13.35
N LEU A 44 -18.44 12.20 -14.51
CA LEU A 44 -18.57 12.97 -15.75
C LEU A 44 -20.03 13.24 -16.16
N TYR A 45 -20.93 12.27 -15.95
CA TYR A 45 -22.37 12.44 -16.15
C TYR A 45 -22.97 13.49 -15.21
N ARG A 46 -22.55 13.54 -13.94
CA ARG A 46 -22.96 14.58 -13.00
C ARG A 46 -22.33 15.95 -13.32
N PHE A 47 -21.12 15.95 -13.88
CA PHE A 47 -20.41 17.16 -14.31
C PHE A 47 -21.12 17.87 -15.44
N SER A 48 -21.46 17.11 -16.47
CA SER A 48 -22.24 17.61 -17.60
C SER A 48 -23.63 18.13 -17.19
N ARG A 49 -24.16 17.71 -16.03
CA ARG A 49 -25.42 18.22 -15.45
C ARG A 49 -25.25 19.36 -14.44
N GLY A 50 -24.04 19.89 -14.24
CA GLY A 50 -23.78 21.07 -13.43
C GLY A 50 -24.01 20.91 -11.92
N GLN A 51 -23.94 19.69 -11.38
CA GLN A 51 -24.22 19.46 -9.96
C GLN A 51 -23.08 19.96 -9.03
N THR A 52 -23.47 20.56 -7.89
CA THR A 52 -22.62 21.25 -6.91
C THR A 52 -21.53 20.40 -6.24
N ALA A 53 -21.54 19.07 -6.43
CA ALA A 53 -20.61 18.14 -5.79
C ALA A 53 -19.20 18.19 -6.39
N GLU A 54 -19.05 18.50 -7.68
CA GLU A 54 -17.73 18.52 -8.35
C GLU A 54 -16.99 19.83 -8.24
N ARG A 55 -17.70 20.96 -8.08
CA ARG A 55 -17.07 22.22 -7.63
C ARG A 55 -16.33 22.03 -6.31
N ARG A 56 -16.86 21.20 -5.40
CA ARG A 56 -16.15 20.86 -4.14
C ARG A 56 -14.91 20.00 -4.38
N LEU A 57 -14.90 19.16 -5.40
CA LEU A 57 -13.79 18.27 -5.72
C LEU A 57 -12.61 19.06 -6.31
N ILE A 58 -12.90 19.95 -7.25
CA ILE A 58 -11.95 20.89 -7.83
C ILE A 58 -11.42 21.86 -6.75
N ASN A 59 -12.29 22.42 -5.92
CA ASN A 59 -11.86 23.29 -4.82
C ASN A 59 -10.98 22.54 -3.80
N ARG A 60 -11.31 21.29 -3.46
CA ARG A 60 -10.47 20.46 -2.57
C ARG A 60 -9.13 20.08 -3.18
N MET A 61 -9.06 19.90 -4.50
CA MET A 61 -7.79 19.69 -5.20
C MET A 61 -6.97 20.98 -5.26
N ALA A 62 -7.61 22.14 -5.44
CA ALA A 62 -6.96 23.45 -5.40
C ALA A 62 -6.45 23.82 -3.99
N GLU A 63 -7.16 23.39 -2.94
CA GLU A 63 -6.75 23.51 -1.53
C GLU A 63 -5.69 22.46 -1.14
N ALA A 64 -5.42 21.46 -1.98
CA ALA A 64 -4.43 20.43 -1.67
C ALA A 64 -3.01 21.00 -1.77
N SER A 65 -2.13 20.57 -0.87
CA SER A 65 -0.71 20.91 -0.96
C SER A 65 -0.13 20.53 -2.34
N PRO A 66 0.86 21.26 -2.87
CA PRO A 66 1.49 20.94 -4.16
C PRO A 66 1.95 19.49 -4.26
N LEU A 67 2.40 18.91 -3.14
CA LEU A 67 2.80 17.50 -3.04
C LEU A 67 1.61 16.54 -3.25
N ALA A 68 0.44 16.84 -2.68
CA ALA A 68 -0.76 16.05 -2.91
C ALA A 68 -1.21 16.11 -4.38
N GLY A 69 -1.10 17.27 -5.02
CA GLY A 69 -1.32 17.41 -6.46
C GLY A 69 -0.40 16.50 -7.29
N TRP A 70 0.90 16.48 -6.98
CA TRP A 70 1.86 15.59 -7.64
C TRP A 70 1.55 14.11 -7.42
N VAL A 71 1.18 13.69 -6.21
CA VAL A 71 0.80 12.31 -5.91
C VAL A 71 -0.46 11.88 -6.67
N LEU A 72 -1.43 12.79 -6.81
CA LEU A 72 -2.68 12.52 -7.55
C LEU A 72 -2.45 12.44 -9.06
N CYS A 73 -1.61 13.31 -9.62
CA CYS A 73 -1.39 13.41 -11.06
C CYS A 73 -0.33 12.46 -11.60
N SER A 74 0.68 12.10 -10.81
CA SER A 74 1.82 11.30 -11.28
C SER A 74 1.44 9.96 -11.92
N PRO A 75 0.45 9.18 -11.43
CA PRO A 75 0.07 7.95 -12.12
C PRO A 75 -0.55 8.22 -13.49
N PHE A 76 -1.32 9.29 -13.65
CA PHE A 76 -1.90 9.66 -14.94
C PHE A 76 -0.85 10.21 -15.91
N LEU A 77 0.19 10.88 -15.40
CA LEU A 77 1.34 11.28 -16.20
C LEU A 77 2.08 10.03 -16.72
N MET A 78 2.31 9.03 -15.86
CA MET A 78 2.90 7.76 -16.28
C MET A 78 2.04 7.03 -17.32
N MET A 79 0.72 6.99 -17.13
CA MET A 79 -0.22 6.46 -18.13
C MET A 79 -0.05 7.17 -19.48
N LEU A 80 0.02 8.50 -19.48
CA LEU A 80 0.20 9.29 -20.69
C LEU A 80 1.54 8.99 -21.37
N LEU A 81 2.63 8.88 -20.59
CA LEU A 81 3.95 8.54 -21.13
C LEU A 81 3.94 7.18 -21.83
N TYR A 82 3.32 6.15 -21.26
CA TYR A 82 3.18 4.85 -21.92
C TYR A 82 2.27 4.90 -23.16
N ALA A 83 1.19 5.68 -23.13
CA ALA A 83 0.33 5.85 -24.29
C ALA A 83 1.05 6.54 -25.45
N VAL A 84 1.83 7.59 -25.15
CA VAL A 84 2.65 8.31 -26.13
C VAL A 84 3.79 7.43 -26.65
N HIS A 85 4.46 6.67 -25.78
CA HIS A 85 5.49 5.70 -26.19
C HIS A 85 4.93 4.65 -27.16
N GLY A 86 3.74 4.13 -26.85
CA GLY A 86 2.96 3.25 -27.73
C GLY A 86 2.72 3.82 -29.13
N ALA A 87 2.44 5.12 -29.21
CA ALA A 87 2.15 5.81 -30.47
C ALA A 87 3.39 6.19 -31.29
N ILE A 88 4.54 6.45 -30.64
CA ILE A 88 5.76 6.92 -31.30
C ILE A 88 6.62 5.77 -31.86
N GLY A 89 6.49 4.56 -31.29
CA GLY A 89 7.23 3.39 -31.77
C GLY A 89 7.65 2.50 -30.61
N SER A 90 6.69 1.72 -30.10
CA SER A 90 6.95 0.77 -29.03
C SER A 90 7.58 -0.54 -29.52
N VAL A 91 8.37 -1.17 -28.65
CA VAL A 91 8.81 -2.56 -28.84
C VAL A 91 7.63 -3.52 -28.73
N SER A 92 6.61 -3.19 -27.93
CA SER A 92 5.37 -3.96 -27.81
C SER A 92 4.18 -3.06 -27.48
N VAL A 93 3.28 -2.89 -28.45
CA VAL A 93 2.04 -2.10 -28.29
C VAL A 93 1.15 -2.68 -27.19
N LEU A 94 1.10 -4.01 -27.07
CA LEU A 94 0.37 -4.69 -26.00
C LEU A 94 1.00 -4.45 -24.63
N GLY A 95 2.33 -4.45 -24.55
CA GLY A 95 3.08 -4.14 -23.33
C GLY A 95 2.78 -2.73 -22.82
N ASP A 96 2.86 -1.74 -23.71
CA ASP A 96 2.58 -0.34 -23.38
C ASP A 96 1.12 -0.10 -23.02
N GLY A 97 0.19 -0.73 -23.75
CA GLY A 97 -1.23 -0.71 -23.42
C GLY A 97 -1.51 -1.25 -22.02
N ASN A 98 -0.88 -2.37 -21.65
CA ASN A 98 -0.99 -2.94 -20.31
C ASN A 98 -0.42 -2.02 -19.22
N GLN A 99 0.72 -1.37 -19.48
CA GLN A 99 1.29 -0.43 -18.51
C GLN A 99 0.45 0.83 -18.38
N ALA A 100 -0.03 1.41 -19.49
CA ALA A 100 -0.93 2.55 -19.47
C ALA A 100 -2.19 2.24 -18.65
N LEU A 101 -2.83 1.08 -18.88
CA LEU A 101 -4.00 0.66 -18.12
C LEU A 101 -3.69 0.46 -16.62
N ARG A 102 -2.53 -0.11 -16.29
CA ARG A 102 -2.08 -0.31 -14.91
C ARG A 102 -1.87 1.02 -14.18
N TRP A 103 -1.26 1.99 -14.83
CA TRP A 103 -1.06 3.33 -14.27
C TRP A 103 -2.38 4.11 -14.16
N ALA A 104 -3.30 3.93 -15.12
CA ALA A 104 -4.66 4.47 -15.03
C ALA A 104 -5.42 3.91 -13.81
N LEU A 105 -5.25 2.61 -13.55
CA LEU A 105 -5.82 1.93 -12.38
C LEU A 105 -5.26 2.50 -11.08
N TYR A 106 -3.94 2.69 -10.99
CA TYR A 106 -3.29 3.30 -9.83
C TYR A 106 -3.75 4.74 -9.62
N GLY A 107 -3.83 5.55 -10.67
CA GLY A 107 -4.34 6.92 -10.59
C GLY A 107 -5.78 6.97 -10.09
N SER A 108 -6.63 6.11 -10.65
CA SER A 108 -8.03 5.99 -10.23
C SER A 108 -8.15 5.56 -8.77
N PHE A 109 -7.32 4.61 -8.31
CA PHE A 109 -7.25 4.20 -6.91
C PHE A 109 -6.88 5.36 -5.99
N VAL A 110 -5.82 6.11 -6.33
CA VAL A 110 -5.35 7.24 -5.50
C VAL A 110 -6.42 8.32 -5.41
N VAL A 111 -7.08 8.66 -6.53
CA VAL A 111 -8.18 9.64 -6.53
C VAL A 111 -9.33 9.15 -5.65
N LEU A 112 -9.79 7.91 -5.82
CA LEU A 112 -10.89 7.39 -5.02
C LEU A 112 -10.53 7.27 -3.54
N ALA A 113 -9.28 6.92 -3.20
CA ALA A 113 -8.78 6.90 -1.83
C ALA A 113 -8.74 8.32 -1.24
N TRP A 114 -8.33 9.32 -2.01
CA TRP A 114 -8.37 10.73 -1.60
C TRP A 114 -9.80 11.22 -1.31
N LEU A 115 -10.73 10.90 -2.21
CA LEU A 115 -12.14 11.25 -2.03
C LEU A 115 -12.74 10.56 -0.80
N GLN A 116 -12.48 9.27 -0.63
CA GLN A 116 -12.94 8.53 0.54
C GLN A 116 -12.28 9.05 1.83
N GLY A 117 -11.00 9.42 1.78
CA GLY A 117 -10.26 10.00 2.90
C GLY A 117 -10.72 11.39 3.32
N SER A 118 -11.58 12.05 2.54
CA SER A 118 -12.11 13.37 2.88
C SER A 118 -13.08 13.34 4.07
N ASP A 119 -13.78 12.21 4.27
CA ASP A 119 -14.77 12.07 5.36
C ASP A 119 -14.25 11.19 6.50
N LYS A 120 -14.71 11.45 7.74
CA LYS A 120 -14.28 10.70 8.95
C LYS A 120 -14.48 9.19 8.80
N ARG A 121 -15.65 8.77 8.30
CA ARG A 121 -15.97 7.35 8.06
C ARG A 121 -15.05 6.74 7.01
N GLY A 122 -14.74 7.46 5.94
CA GLY A 122 -13.89 6.94 4.88
C GLY A 122 -12.43 6.81 5.32
N ARG A 123 -11.91 7.75 6.12
CA ARG A 123 -10.59 7.60 6.78
C ARG A 123 -10.52 6.37 7.68
N LEU A 124 -11.57 6.10 8.45
CA LEU A 124 -11.63 4.91 9.30
C LEU A 124 -11.58 3.63 8.46
N VAL A 125 -12.34 3.59 7.36
CA VAL A 125 -12.33 2.43 6.43
C VAL A 125 -10.95 2.26 5.80
N LEU A 126 -10.32 3.33 5.32
CA LEU A 126 -8.98 3.26 4.72
C LEU A 126 -7.94 2.79 5.73
N ALA A 127 -7.96 3.31 6.97
CA ALA A 127 -7.08 2.87 8.04
C ALA A 127 -7.29 1.38 8.38
N ALA A 128 -8.56 0.94 8.49
CA ALA A 128 -8.89 -0.46 8.73
C ALA A 128 -8.35 -1.36 7.62
N VAL A 129 -8.61 -1.02 6.34
CA VAL A 129 -8.11 -1.79 5.18
C VAL A 129 -6.59 -1.83 5.16
N TRP A 130 -5.92 -0.72 5.44
CA TRP A 130 -4.46 -0.65 5.51
C TRP A 130 -3.91 -1.59 6.59
N HIS A 131 -4.47 -1.57 7.80
CA HIS A 131 -4.03 -2.44 8.89
C HIS A 131 -4.35 -3.92 8.64
N MET A 132 -5.53 -4.22 8.11
CA MET A 132 -5.87 -5.59 7.72
C MET A 132 -4.94 -6.11 6.63
N THR A 133 -4.54 -5.27 5.68
CA THR A 133 -3.58 -5.64 4.62
C THR A 133 -2.21 -5.98 5.20
N GLY A 134 -1.65 -5.11 6.04
CA GLY A 134 -0.36 -5.38 6.68
C GLY A 134 -0.40 -6.63 7.54
N GLY A 135 -1.46 -6.80 8.34
CA GLY A 135 -1.66 -7.97 9.18
C GLY A 135 -1.78 -9.25 8.36
N LEU A 136 -2.58 -9.23 7.29
CA LEU A 136 -2.73 -10.36 6.38
C LEU A 136 -1.38 -10.76 5.77
N LEU A 137 -0.61 -9.79 5.24
CA LEU A 137 0.69 -10.07 4.63
C LEU A 137 1.69 -10.65 5.63
N ALA A 138 1.74 -10.13 6.86
CA ALA A 138 2.64 -10.64 7.89
C ALA A 138 2.24 -12.04 8.36
N MET A 139 0.96 -12.25 8.67
CA MET A 139 0.47 -13.55 9.16
C MET A 139 0.61 -14.64 8.11
N THR A 140 0.37 -14.31 6.85
CA THR A 140 0.50 -15.28 5.75
C THR A 140 1.95 -15.65 5.42
N ALA A 141 2.92 -14.87 5.90
CA ALA A 141 4.34 -15.24 5.85
C ALA A 141 4.77 -16.05 7.09
N LEU A 142 4.24 -15.72 8.28
CA LEU A 142 4.66 -16.34 9.54
C LEU A 142 3.97 -17.68 9.83
N LEU A 143 2.67 -17.80 9.57
CA LEU A 143 1.90 -19.03 9.83
C LEU A 143 2.43 -20.27 9.09
N PRO A 144 2.90 -20.17 7.83
CA PRO A 144 3.53 -21.29 7.14
C PRO A 144 4.79 -21.83 7.84
N VAL A 145 5.55 -20.98 8.53
CA VAL A 145 6.76 -21.40 9.28
C VAL A 145 6.40 -22.39 10.39
N TYR A 146 5.24 -22.18 11.02
CA TYR A 146 4.73 -23.04 12.09
C TYR A 146 3.92 -24.24 11.57
N GLY A 147 3.80 -24.41 10.25
CA GLY A 147 3.01 -25.48 9.64
C GLY A 147 1.50 -25.30 9.78
N TRP A 148 1.01 -24.14 10.22
CA TRP A 148 -0.42 -23.89 10.41
C TRP A 148 -1.16 -23.62 9.10
N PHE A 149 -0.44 -23.17 8.06
CA PHE A 149 -1.02 -22.85 6.77
C PHE A 149 -0.03 -23.16 5.64
N PRO A 150 -0.29 -24.16 4.78
CA PRO A 150 0.60 -24.46 3.67
C PRO A 150 0.39 -23.43 2.55
N LEU A 151 1.31 -22.47 2.45
CA LEU A 151 1.36 -21.51 1.35
C LEU A 151 2.60 -21.80 0.48
N PRO A 152 2.42 -22.26 -0.77
CA PRO A 152 3.55 -22.55 -1.65
C PRO A 152 4.35 -21.26 -1.90
N TYR A 153 5.67 -21.35 -2.01
CA TYR A 153 6.56 -20.20 -2.26
C TYR A 153 6.56 -19.08 -1.19
N ALA A 154 5.88 -19.27 -0.05
CA ALA A 154 5.92 -18.32 1.06
C ALA A 154 7.30 -18.22 1.72
N ILE A 155 8.09 -19.29 1.58
CA ILE A 155 9.46 -19.39 2.06
C ILE A 155 10.33 -19.73 0.85
N ALA A 156 11.32 -18.88 0.58
CA ALA A 156 12.34 -19.13 -0.43
C ALA A 156 13.53 -19.84 0.23
N TYR A 157 13.81 -21.06 -0.22
CA TYR A 157 14.93 -21.86 0.28
C TYR A 157 16.16 -21.70 -0.61
N THR A 158 17.34 -21.59 0.00
CA THR A 158 18.62 -21.54 -0.72
C THR A 158 19.73 -22.13 0.14
N ALA A 159 20.71 -22.78 -0.50
CA ALA A 159 21.91 -23.26 0.18
C ALA A 159 23.06 -22.23 0.17
N ASP A 160 22.89 -21.12 -0.56
CA ASP A 160 23.91 -20.09 -0.70
C ASP A 160 23.92 -19.16 0.52
N PRO A 161 25.00 -19.15 1.34
CA PRO A 161 25.11 -18.33 2.53
C PRO A 161 25.21 -16.82 2.21
N GLU A 162 25.59 -16.44 0.99
CA GLU A 162 25.59 -15.03 0.59
C GLU A 162 24.16 -14.51 0.43
N VAL A 163 23.25 -15.39 -0.02
CA VAL A 163 21.83 -15.07 -0.27
C VAL A 163 20.99 -15.22 0.99
N SER A 164 21.26 -16.25 1.81
CA SER A 164 20.52 -16.49 3.06
C SER A 164 21.40 -17.05 4.17
N ALA A 165 21.34 -16.45 5.36
CA ALA A 165 22.09 -16.91 6.52
C ALA A 165 21.49 -18.18 7.14
N THR A 166 20.16 -18.29 7.15
CA THR A 166 19.43 -19.45 7.69
C THR A 166 19.09 -20.50 6.62
N GLY A 167 19.31 -20.18 5.34
CA GLY A 167 18.88 -20.99 4.21
C GLY A 167 17.38 -20.89 3.89
N ALA A 168 16.62 -20.08 4.63
CA ALA A 168 15.19 -19.89 4.45
C ALA A 168 14.80 -18.41 4.60
N ARG A 169 14.15 -17.85 3.58
CA ARG A 169 13.78 -16.43 3.54
C ARG A 169 12.28 -16.26 3.40
N LEU A 170 11.67 -15.48 4.28
CA LEU A 170 10.25 -15.17 4.20
C LEU A 170 9.94 -14.24 3.03
N ALA A 171 8.97 -14.66 2.23
CA ALA A 171 8.36 -13.85 1.18
C ALA A 171 6.84 -13.71 1.34
N GLY A 172 6.21 -14.63 2.08
CA GLY A 172 4.76 -14.68 2.22
C GLY A 172 4.08 -14.67 0.86
N MET A 173 3.03 -13.85 0.73
CA MET A 173 2.25 -13.73 -0.50
C MET A 173 2.91 -12.94 -1.62
N LEU A 174 4.07 -12.31 -1.38
CA LEU A 174 4.75 -11.47 -2.36
C LEU A 174 5.83 -12.20 -3.16
N GLN A 175 6.12 -13.47 -2.84
CA GLN A 175 7.10 -14.37 -3.50
C GLN A 175 8.57 -13.96 -3.38
N TYR A 176 8.84 -12.66 -3.40
CA TYR A 176 10.16 -12.07 -3.38
C TYR A 176 10.47 -11.56 -1.96
N PRO A 177 11.42 -12.19 -1.23
CA PRO A 177 11.77 -11.81 0.13
C PRO A 177 12.20 -10.34 0.27
N ASN A 178 12.83 -9.78 -0.76
CA ASN A 178 13.24 -8.37 -0.77
C ASN A 178 12.06 -7.41 -0.79
N THR A 179 11.10 -7.63 -1.70
CA THR A 179 9.87 -6.84 -1.78
C THR A 179 9.05 -7.00 -0.51
N PHE A 180 8.94 -8.24 -0.02
CA PHE A 180 8.25 -8.54 1.23
C PHE A 180 8.86 -7.79 2.42
N GLY A 181 10.20 -7.85 2.58
CA GLY A 181 10.91 -7.09 3.60
C GLY A 181 10.64 -5.59 3.51
N ALA A 182 10.73 -5.00 2.32
CA ALA A 182 10.46 -3.57 2.12
C ALA A 182 9.02 -3.18 2.53
N VAL A 183 8.04 -4.02 2.22
CA VAL A 183 6.64 -3.81 2.61
C VAL A 183 6.45 -3.96 4.13
N MET A 184 7.09 -4.95 4.76
CA MET A 184 7.04 -5.12 6.22
C MET A 184 7.72 -3.95 6.95
N ALA A 185 8.82 -3.42 6.41
CA ALA A 185 9.46 -2.21 6.91
C ALA A 185 8.51 -1.00 6.86
N LEU A 186 7.77 -0.81 5.75
CA LEU A 186 6.78 0.26 5.63
C LEU A 186 5.72 0.16 6.73
N PHE A 187 5.12 -1.01 6.90
CA PHE A 187 4.10 -1.22 7.95
C PHE A 187 4.67 -1.06 9.36
N LEU A 188 5.88 -1.56 9.61
CA LEU A 188 6.55 -1.43 10.90
C LEU A 188 6.77 0.04 11.27
N LEU A 189 7.39 0.81 10.38
CA LEU A 189 7.68 2.22 10.61
C LEU A 189 6.41 3.05 10.77
N GLU A 190 5.41 2.79 9.92
CA GLU A 190 4.12 3.48 9.99
C GLU A 190 3.45 3.27 11.36
N ARG A 191 3.45 2.03 11.87
CA ARG A 191 2.95 1.72 13.22
C ARG A 191 3.80 2.33 14.32
N LEU A 192 5.12 2.32 14.18
CA LEU A 192 6.04 2.87 15.17
C LEU A 192 5.84 4.38 15.35
N PHE A 193 5.74 5.14 14.26
CA PHE A 193 5.48 6.58 14.31
C PHE A 193 4.05 6.90 14.78
N ALA A 194 3.05 6.11 14.38
CA ALA A 194 1.68 6.27 14.87
C ALA A 194 1.59 6.01 16.39
N LEU A 195 2.33 5.03 16.91
CA LEU A 195 2.42 4.73 18.34
C LEU A 195 3.12 5.87 19.10
N GLY A 196 4.19 6.43 18.54
CA GLY A 196 4.87 7.60 19.13
C GLY A 196 3.93 8.78 19.36
N GLN A 197 3.11 9.11 18.35
CA GLN A 197 2.09 10.17 18.48
C GLN A 197 1.00 9.82 19.51
N LEU A 198 0.64 8.54 19.63
CA LEU A 198 -0.34 8.09 20.62
C LEU A 198 0.18 8.24 22.06
N LEU A 199 1.46 7.95 22.28
CA LEU A 199 2.13 8.07 23.58
C LEU A 199 2.31 9.53 24.02
N GLN A 200 2.46 10.45 23.07
CA GLN A 200 2.63 11.88 23.33
C GLN A 200 1.30 12.64 23.50
N ARG A 201 0.14 11.98 23.29
CA ARG A 201 -1.17 12.65 23.42
C ARG A 201 -1.44 13.10 24.86
N GLN A 202 -2.07 14.27 24.98
CA GLN A 202 -2.64 14.76 26.24
C GLN A 202 -4.17 14.92 26.10
N PRO A 203 -4.98 14.34 27.01
CA PRO A 203 -4.58 13.43 28.09
C PRO A 203 -4.01 12.11 27.55
N ALA A 204 -3.24 11.42 28.39
CA ALA A 204 -2.57 10.16 28.04
C ALA A 204 -3.58 9.14 27.50
N ALA A 205 -3.19 8.43 26.44
CA ALA A 205 -4.04 7.38 25.87
C ALA A 205 -4.22 6.23 26.88
N PRO A 206 -5.40 5.59 26.91
CA PRO A 206 -5.62 4.45 27.81
C PRO A 206 -4.67 3.30 27.45
N PRO A 207 -4.18 2.53 28.45
CA PRO A 207 -3.14 1.52 28.26
C PRO A 207 -3.55 0.43 27.25
N GLY A 208 -4.83 0.04 27.24
CA GLY A 208 -5.35 -0.92 26.25
C GLY A 208 -5.21 -0.45 24.81
N ARG A 209 -5.31 0.86 24.54
CA ARG A 209 -5.15 1.41 23.19
C ARG A 209 -3.68 1.44 22.76
N VAL A 210 -2.76 1.67 23.70
CA VAL A 210 -1.31 1.58 23.48
C VAL A 210 -0.91 0.12 23.19
N LEU A 211 -1.47 -0.83 23.96
CA LEU A 211 -1.24 -2.25 23.75
C LEU A 211 -1.75 -2.70 22.36
N LEU A 212 -2.99 -2.37 22.01
CA LEU A 212 -3.55 -2.68 20.68
C LEU A 212 -2.76 -2.03 19.55
N GLY A 213 -2.25 -0.81 19.75
CA GLY A 213 -1.42 -0.11 18.76
C GLY A 213 -0.03 -0.72 18.58
N SER A 214 0.53 -1.33 19.62
CA SER A 214 1.87 -1.96 19.60
C SER A 214 1.85 -3.42 19.13
N LEU A 215 0.72 -4.12 19.24
CA LEU A 215 0.57 -5.53 18.87
C LEU A 215 1.10 -5.87 17.46
N PRO A 216 0.87 -5.07 16.39
CA PRO A 216 1.40 -5.38 15.06
C PRO A 216 2.91 -5.19 14.90
N LEU A 217 3.59 -4.52 15.83
CA LEU A 217 5.03 -4.22 15.69
C LEU A 217 5.87 -5.50 15.67
N LEU A 218 5.55 -6.44 16.56
CA LEU A 218 6.28 -7.71 16.66
C LEU A 218 6.19 -8.56 15.38
N PRO A 219 5.00 -8.89 14.84
CA PRO A 219 4.93 -9.67 13.62
C PRO A 219 5.56 -8.95 12.41
N TYR A 220 5.47 -7.62 12.32
CA TYR A 220 6.12 -6.87 11.24
C TYR A 220 7.65 -6.87 11.35
N ALA A 221 8.18 -6.71 12.56
CA ALA A 221 9.62 -6.78 12.80
C ALA A 221 10.16 -8.19 12.55
N ALA A 222 9.47 -9.23 13.04
CA ALA A 222 9.83 -10.62 12.78
C ALA A 222 9.83 -10.93 11.28
N ALA A 223 8.77 -10.53 10.57
CA ALA A 223 8.66 -10.73 9.13
C ALA A 223 9.74 -9.98 8.33
N LEU A 224 10.09 -8.75 8.73
CA LEU A 224 11.17 -7.97 8.13
C LEU A 224 12.54 -8.65 8.32
N LEU A 225 12.83 -9.12 9.53
CA LEU A 225 14.10 -9.78 9.84
C LEU A 225 14.20 -11.14 9.14
N LEU A 226 13.15 -11.94 9.18
CA LEU A 226 13.13 -13.27 8.56
C LEU A 226 13.07 -13.22 7.02
N SER A 227 12.84 -12.05 6.41
CA SER A 227 13.00 -11.90 4.95
C SER A 227 14.47 -11.84 4.51
N GLU A 228 15.38 -11.64 5.47
CA GLU A 228 16.83 -11.50 5.29
C GLU A 228 17.21 -10.45 4.22
N SER A 229 16.36 -9.45 4.03
CA SER A 229 16.61 -8.38 3.06
C SER A 229 17.44 -7.26 3.68
N ARG A 230 18.76 -7.33 3.52
CA ARG A 230 19.71 -6.30 3.99
C ARG A 230 19.33 -4.91 3.49
N GLY A 231 18.89 -4.81 2.23
CA GLY A 231 18.39 -3.56 1.65
C GLY A 231 17.16 -3.01 2.36
N ALA A 232 16.19 -3.88 2.69
CA ALA A 232 15.02 -3.47 3.46
C ALA A 232 15.39 -3.03 4.89
N TRP A 233 16.33 -3.71 5.55
CA TRP A 233 16.81 -3.31 6.88
C TRP A 233 17.48 -1.94 6.87
N LEU A 234 18.36 -1.70 5.90
CA LEU A 234 19.05 -0.41 5.73
C LEU A 234 18.05 0.70 5.41
N ALA A 235 17.11 0.45 4.49
CA ALA A 235 16.06 1.41 4.17
C ALA A 235 15.17 1.71 5.38
N ALA A 236 14.80 0.69 6.16
CA ALA A 236 14.01 0.84 7.38
C ALA A 236 14.77 1.67 8.43
N GLY A 237 16.05 1.38 8.65
CA GLY A 237 16.92 2.12 9.56
C GLY A 237 17.08 3.57 9.16
N ALA A 238 17.35 3.83 7.87
CA ALA A 238 17.48 5.19 7.33
C ALA A 238 16.18 5.98 7.47
N ALA A 239 15.04 5.39 7.12
CA ALA A 239 13.73 6.02 7.27
C ALA A 239 13.35 6.26 8.74
N CYS A 240 13.69 5.33 9.64
CA CYS A 240 13.52 5.50 11.08
C CYS A 240 14.34 6.69 11.59
N ALA A 241 15.63 6.75 11.24
CA ALA A 241 16.52 7.85 11.62
C ALA A 241 16.01 9.20 11.08
N ALA A 242 15.59 9.27 9.82
CA ALA A 242 15.01 10.47 9.23
C ALA A 242 13.73 10.91 9.97
N GLY A 243 12.82 9.99 10.27
CA GLY A 243 11.59 10.29 11.01
C GLY A 243 11.86 10.76 12.44
N LEU A 244 12.79 10.14 13.17
CA LEU A 244 13.20 10.57 14.50
C LEU A 244 13.85 11.97 14.49
N LEU A 245 14.67 12.27 13.47
CA LEU A 245 15.24 13.61 13.28
C LEU A 245 14.14 14.66 13.03
N MET A 246 13.12 14.32 12.25
CA MET A 246 11.98 15.20 12.00
C MET A 246 11.15 15.44 13.27
N GLU A 247 10.88 14.39 14.05
CA GLU A 247 10.16 14.52 15.33
C GLU A 247 10.95 15.36 16.35
N ARG A 248 12.28 15.19 16.43
CA ARG A 248 13.15 16.06 17.24
C ARG A 248 13.05 17.54 16.83
N ARG A 249 13.07 17.83 15.52
CA ARG A 249 12.93 19.21 15.02
C ARG A 249 11.57 19.82 15.37
N ARG A 250 10.50 19.03 15.31
CA ARG A 250 9.15 19.48 15.71
C ARG A 250 9.07 19.81 17.19
N MET A 251 9.73 19.02 18.04
CA MET A 251 9.77 19.28 19.49
C MET A 251 10.70 20.45 19.87
N ALA A 252 11.74 20.72 19.08
CA ALA A 252 12.72 21.77 19.35
C ALA A 252 12.38 23.14 18.75
N ALA A 253 11.42 23.22 17.82
CA ALA A 253 10.93 24.49 17.31
C ALA A 253 10.15 25.22 18.42
N PRO A 254 10.56 26.42 18.85
CA PRO A 254 9.76 27.23 19.76
C PRO A 254 8.44 27.60 19.06
N LEU A 255 7.34 27.48 19.80
CA LEU A 255 6.02 27.97 19.40
C LEU A 255 6.03 29.49 19.19
#